data_AF-A0A6V8P0I4-F1
#
_entry.id   AF-A0A6V8P0I4-F1
#
_cell.length_a   1.000
_cell.length_b   1.000
_cell.length_c   1.000
_cell.angle_alpha   90.00
_cell.angle_beta   90.00
_cell.angle_gamma   90.00
#
_symmetry.space_group_name_H-M   'P 1'
#
loop_
_entity.id
_entity.type
_entity.pdbx_description
1 polymer ?
#
loop_
_entity_poly.entity_id
_entity_poly.type
_entity_poly.pdbx_seq_one_letter_code
_entity_poly.pdbx_strand_id
1 'polypeptide(L)'
;MKKPKSSNPLAFPHAGGKLLAEFVSLDGREVFLFNINRASIAVSKCTYQKRARQVEILRRLDIDGSPHPNPAVETVPLEFLAPYNGQEIPCPHLHVYVEGFADRWAIPAPTDLTNSNADLYTVMESFLQYCNVQE
;
A
#
# COMPACT_ATOMS: atom_id res chain seq x y z
N MET A 1 -5.68 12.00 11.24
CA MET A 1 -5.37 10.79 12.02
C MET A 1 -6.55 9.83 11.95
N LYS A 2 -6.29 8.53 12.15
CA LYS A 2 -7.29 7.45 12.05
C LYS A 2 -7.19 6.57 13.30
N LYS A 3 -8.30 6.01 13.76
CA LYS A 3 -8.34 5.06 14.88
C LYS A 3 -8.93 3.71 14.42
N PRO A 4 -8.56 2.58 15.05
CA PRO A 4 -9.18 1.30 14.77
C PRO A 4 -10.69 1.37 14.93
N LYS A 5 -11.45 0.73 14.02
CA LYS A 5 -12.91 0.62 14.16
C LYS A 5 -13.31 -0.37 15.26
N SER A 6 -12.45 -1.35 15.56
CA SER A 6 -12.62 -2.33 16.64
C SER A 6 -11.40 -2.33 17.55
N SER A 7 -11.59 -2.66 18.83
CA SER A 7 -10.52 -2.80 19.81
C SER A 7 -9.74 -4.12 19.73
N ASN A 8 -10.06 -4.99 18.77
CA ASN A 8 -9.36 -6.26 18.62
C ASN A 8 -7.95 -6.03 18.07
N PRO A 9 -6.93 -6.70 18.63
CA PRO A 9 -5.58 -6.66 18.06
C PRO A 9 -5.57 -7.12 16.60
N LEU A 10 -4.72 -6.50 15.78
CA LEU A 10 -4.52 -6.93 14.40
C LEU A 10 -3.75 -8.25 14.36
N ALA A 11 -4.39 -9.30 13.86
CA ALA A 11 -3.74 -10.58 13.66
C ALA A 11 -3.00 -10.61 12.32
N PHE A 12 -1.69 -10.36 12.34
CA PHE A 12 -0.89 -10.37 11.13
C PHE A 12 -0.95 -11.72 10.41
N PRO A 13 -1.20 -11.75 9.09
CA PRO A 13 -1.47 -13.00 8.39
C PRO A 13 -0.24 -13.91 8.29
N HIS A 14 -0.50 -15.21 8.37
CA HIS A 14 0.46 -16.24 7.93
C HIS A 14 0.65 -16.20 6.41
N ALA A 15 1.67 -16.91 5.90
CA ALA A 15 1.92 -16.95 4.44
C ALA A 15 0.70 -17.48 3.67
N GLY A 16 0.29 -16.76 2.62
CA GLY A 16 -0.95 -17.01 1.88
C GLY A 16 -2.21 -16.40 2.50
N GLY A 17 -2.11 -15.88 3.72
CA GLY A 17 -3.21 -15.25 4.45
C GLY A 17 -3.49 -13.80 4.03
N LYS A 18 -4.66 -13.31 4.43
CA LYS A 18 -5.11 -11.94 4.21
C LYS A 18 -5.74 -11.40 5.48
N LEU A 19 -5.58 -10.10 5.71
CA LEU A 19 -6.27 -9.34 6.74
C LEU A 19 -6.87 -8.09 6.10
N LEU A 20 -8.14 -7.82 6.40
CA LEU A 20 -8.79 -6.54 6.13
C LEU A 20 -9.00 -5.85 7.48
N ALA A 21 -8.27 -4.76 7.72
CA ALA A 21 -8.42 -3.94 8.89
C ALA A 21 -9.18 -2.65 8.54
N GLU A 22 -10.18 -2.30 9.36
CA GLU A 22 -10.99 -1.09 9.17
C GLU A 22 -10.58 -0.03 10.19
N PHE A 23 -10.31 1.17 9.70
CA PHE A 23 -10.01 2.35 10.51
C PHE A 23 -11.02 3.44 10.18
N VAL A 24 -11.25 4.33 11.14
CA VAL A 24 -12.16 5.47 10.97
C VAL A 24 -11.40 6.76 11.22
N SER A 25 -11.72 7.82 10.49
CA SER A 25 -11.25 9.16 10.82
C SER A 25 -11.64 9.54 12.26
N LEU A 26 -10.88 10.43 12.88
CA LEU A 26 -11.17 10.88 14.26
C LEU A 26 -12.58 11.44 14.43
N ASP A 27 -13.10 12.12 13.40
CA ASP A 27 -14.46 12.68 13.37
C ASP A 27 -15.55 11.67 12.99
N GLY A 28 -15.19 10.41 12.68
CA GLY A 28 -16.13 9.33 12.40
C GLY A 28 -16.70 9.29 10.98
N ARG A 29 -16.30 10.21 10.09
CA ARG A 29 -16.94 10.39 8.76
C ARG A 29 -16.42 9.46 7.68
N GLU A 30 -15.13 9.14 7.73
CA GLU A 30 -14.45 8.36 6.68
C GLU A 30 -14.01 7.01 7.23
N VAL A 31 -14.26 5.95 6.46
CA VAL A 31 -13.77 4.59 6.74
C VAL A 31 -12.64 4.26 5.78
N PHE A 32 -11.51 3.85 6.35
CA PHE A 32 -10.31 3.44 5.62
C PHE A 32 -10.13 1.94 5.74
N LEU A 33 -9.86 1.30 4.61
CA LEU A 33 -9.66 -0.14 4.51
C LEU A 33 -8.18 -0.43 4.27
N PHE A 34 -7.56 -1.19 5.17
CA PHE A 34 -6.18 -1.64 5.05
C PHE A 34 -6.18 -3.13 4.71
N ASN A 35 -5.81 -3.45 3.47
CA ASN A 35 -5.67 -4.83 3.01
C ASN A 35 -4.21 -5.27 3.17
N ILE A 36 -3.95 -6.19 4.10
CA ILE A 36 -2.63 -6.79 4.31
C ILE A 36 -2.68 -8.19 3.71
N ASN A 37 -1.94 -8.39 2.63
CA ASN A 37 -1.88 -9.67 1.91
C ASN A 37 -0.47 -10.24 2.02
N ARG A 38 -0.32 -11.42 2.63
CA ARG A 38 0.96 -12.11 2.66
C ARG A 38 0.98 -13.17 1.58
N ALA A 39 1.86 -13.01 0.59
CA ALA A 39 1.94 -13.95 -0.52
C ALA A 39 2.32 -15.37 -0.06
N SER A 40 1.93 -16.35 -0.87
CA SER A 40 2.46 -17.72 -0.84
C SER A 40 2.75 -18.17 -2.28
N ILE A 41 3.65 -19.15 -2.41
CA ILE A 41 3.98 -19.78 -3.68
C ILE A 41 3.01 -20.96 -3.86
N ALA A 42 2.13 -20.88 -4.85
CA ALA A 42 1.22 -21.96 -5.23
C ALA A 42 1.26 -22.14 -6.75
N VAL A 43 1.58 -23.35 -7.22
CA VAL A 43 1.78 -23.64 -8.65
C VAL A 43 0.51 -23.38 -9.49
N SER A 44 -0.67 -23.56 -8.89
CA SER A 44 -1.97 -23.35 -9.54
C SER A 44 -2.53 -21.92 -9.39
N LYS A 45 -1.75 -20.95 -8.86
CA LYS A 45 -2.24 -19.60 -8.55
C LYS A 45 -2.82 -18.90 -9.78
N CYS A 46 -4.05 -18.39 -9.66
CA CYS A 46 -4.78 -17.77 -10.75
C CYS A 46 -5.83 -16.75 -10.24
N THR A 47 -6.00 -15.61 -10.94
CA THR A 47 -6.98 -14.55 -10.62
C THR A 47 -7.79 -14.17 -11.87
N TYR A 48 -9.12 -14.12 -11.75
CA TYR A 48 -10.03 -13.57 -12.77
C TYR A 48 -10.98 -12.57 -12.12
N GLN A 49 -11.07 -11.34 -12.62
CA GLN A 49 -11.72 -10.21 -11.94
C GLN A 49 -12.59 -9.38 -12.89
N LYS A 50 -13.81 -9.03 -12.44
CA LYS A 50 -14.67 -8.00 -13.04
C LYS A 50 -15.25 -7.14 -11.92
N ARG A 51 -15.12 -5.81 -11.98
CA ARG A 51 -15.55 -4.89 -10.91
C ARG A 51 -16.51 -3.82 -11.42
N ALA A 52 -17.37 -3.35 -10.52
CA ALA A 52 -18.10 -2.08 -10.62
C ALA A 52 -18.00 -1.33 -9.28
N ARG A 53 -17.82 0.00 -9.33
CA ARG A 53 -17.46 0.90 -8.22
C ARG A 53 -16.08 0.60 -7.63
N GLN A 54 -15.07 1.29 -8.14
CA GLN A 54 -13.67 1.20 -7.70
C GLN A 54 -13.49 1.95 -6.38
N VAL A 55 -12.81 1.33 -5.42
CA VAL A 55 -12.30 2.02 -4.22
C VAL A 55 -10.87 2.42 -4.54
N GLU A 56 -10.55 3.69 -4.32
CA GLU A 56 -9.23 4.23 -4.63
C GLU A 56 -8.17 3.71 -3.66
N ILE A 57 -7.04 3.26 -4.19
CA ILE A 57 -5.89 2.83 -3.41
C ILE A 57 -5.05 4.07 -3.11
N LEU A 58 -5.22 4.61 -1.90
CA LEU A 58 -4.54 5.85 -1.50
C LEU A 58 -3.02 5.66 -1.38
N ARG A 59 -2.61 4.56 -0.75
CA ARG A 59 -1.22 4.14 -0.55
C ARG A 59 -1.15 2.63 -0.60
N ARG A 60 -0.11 2.10 -1.24
CA ARG A 60 0.17 0.66 -1.25
C ARG A 60 1.67 0.45 -1.18
N LEU A 61 2.12 -0.28 -0.17
CA LEU A 61 3.51 -0.68 0.00
C LEU A 61 3.67 -2.11 -0.51
N ASP A 62 4.59 -2.31 -1.45
CA ASP A 62 4.96 -3.64 -1.93
C ASP A 62 6.35 -4.00 -1.38
N ILE A 63 6.46 -5.22 -0.84
CA ILE A 63 7.70 -5.86 -0.35
C ILE A 63 7.89 -7.14 -1.14
N ASP A 64 9.10 -7.38 -1.66
CA ASP A 64 9.45 -8.54 -2.50
C ASP A 64 8.51 -8.77 -3.71
N GLY A 65 7.93 -7.69 -4.22
CA GLY A 65 7.12 -7.65 -5.44
C GLY A 65 7.95 -7.44 -6.71
N SER A 66 7.28 -7.48 -7.86
CA SER A 66 7.89 -7.11 -9.14
C SER A 66 8.18 -5.60 -9.19
N PRO A 67 9.22 -5.14 -9.88
CA PRO A 67 9.42 -3.71 -10.15
C PRO A 67 8.19 -3.07 -10.79
N HIS A 68 7.97 -1.78 -10.52
CA HIS A 68 6.80 -1.04 -10.96
C HIS A 68 7.14 -0.05 -12.09
N PRO A 69 6.58 -0.19 -13.31
CA PRO A 69 6.78 0.77 -14.39
C PRO A 69 5.89 2.00 -14.20
N ASN A 70 6.49 3.16 -13.92
CA ASN A 70 5.76 4.42 -13.82
C ASN A 70 5.32 4.97 -15.19
N PRO A 71 4.23 5.74 -15.25
CA PRO A 71 3.84 6.48 -16.44
C PRO A 71 4.95 7.39 -16.92
N ALA A 72 5.10 7.50 -18.25
CA ALA A 72 5.88 8.53 -18.90
C ALA A 72 4.93 9.61 -19.41
N VAL A 73 4.95 10.79 -18.79
CA VAL A 73 4.07 11.91 -19.12
C VAL A 73 4.87 13.19 -19.39
N GLU A 74 4.33 14.07 -20.22
CA GLU A 74 4.95 15.36 -20.53
C GLU A 74 4.92 16.31 -19.32
N THR A 75 3.77 16.40 -18.66
CA THR A 75 3.61 17.19 -17.43
C THR A 75 3.40 16.27 -16.25
N VAL A 76 4.34 16.31 -15.30
CA VAL A 76 4.27 15.50 -14.08
C VAL A 76 3.27 16.15 -13.10
N PRO A 77 2.29 15.40 -12.58
CA PRO A 77 1.19 15.96 -11.79
C PRO A 77 1.61 16.47 -10.41
N LEU A 78 2.70 15.92 -9.84
CA LEU A 78 3.24 16.32 -8.54
C LEU A 78 4.77 16.45 -8.67
N GLU A 79 5.33 17.57 -8.24
CA GLU A 79 6.75 17.88 -8.45
C GLU A 79 7.70 16.81 -7.90
N PHE A 80 7.40 16.24 -6.73
CA PHE A 80 8.23 15.19 -6.13
C PHE A 80 8.24 13.87 -6.94
N LEU A 81 7.32 13.70 -7.89
CA LEU A 81 7.30 12.55 -8.80
C LEU A 81 8.19 12.75 -10.04
N ALA A 82 8.68 13.97 -10.29
CA ALA A 82 9.45 14.28 -11.48
C ALA A 82 10.69 13.39 -11.68
N PRO A 83 11.46 13.04 -10.63
CA PRO A 83 12.59 12.13 -10.78
C PRO A 83 12.21 10.72 -11.24
N TYR A 84 10.94 10.33 -11.08
CA TYR A 84 10.45 8.96 -11.31
C TYR A 84 9.61 8.82 -12.58
N ASN A 85 9.47 9.89 -13.37
CA ASN A 85 8.69 9.89 -14.61
C ASN A 85 9.28 8.92 -15.64
N GLY A 86 8.45 7.98 -16.11
CA GLY A 86 8.86 6.93 -17.05
C GLY A 86 9.87 5.92 -16.52
N GLN A 87 10.19 5.95 -15.22
CA GLN A 87 11.14 5.01 -14.62
C GLN A 87 10.47 3.71 -14.16
N GLU A 88 11.24 2.63 -14.15
CA GLU A 88 10.88 1.41 -13.45
C GLU A 88 11.42 1.48 -12.02
N ILE A 89 10.54 1.35 -11.04
CA ILE A 89 10.88 1.48 -9.62
C ILE A 89 11.08 0.08 -9.03
N PRO A 90 12.29 -0.27 -8.54
CA PRO A 90 12.53 -1.57 -7.93
C PRO A 90 11.74 -1.72 -6.62
N CYS A 91 11.48 -2.96 -6.21
CA CYS A 91 10.92 -3.25 -4.90
C CYS A 91 12.04 -3.18 -3.82
N PRO A 92 11.76 -2.69 -2.60
CA PRO A 92 10.46 -2.22 -2.11
C PRO A 92 10.09 -0.82 -2.60
N HIS A 93 8.81 -0.64 -2.94
CA HIS A 93 8.29 0.64 -3.42
C HIS A 93 6.90 0.94 -2.87
N LEU A 94 6.59 2.23 -2.82
CA LEU A 94 5.32 2.77 -2.36
C LEU A 94 4.56 3.35 -3.54
N HIS A 95 3.40 2.76 -3.84
CA HIS A 95 2.40 3.34 -4.72
C HIS A 95 1.70 4.52 -4.03
N VAL A 96 1.49 5.58 -4.79
CA VAL A 96 0.87 6.84 -4.37
C VAL A 96 -0.33 7.11 -5.27
N TYR A 97 -1.49 7.34 -4.66
CA TYR A 97 -2.64 7.85 -5.40
C TYR A 97 -2.34 9.23 -5.99
N VAL A 98 -2.58 9.35 -7.29
CA VAL A 98 -2.53 10.60 -8.03
C VAL A 98 -3.82 10.71 -8.83
N GLU A 99 -4.52 11.84 -8.69
CA GLU A 99 -5.77 12.08 -9.42
C GLU A 99 -5.54 11.97 -10.93
N GLY A 100 -6.43 11.26 -11.63
CA GLY A 100 -6.28 10.93 -13.05
C GLY A 100 -5.36 9.74 -13.36
N PHE A 101 -4.56 9.26 -12.39
CA PHE A 101 -3.66 8.11 -12.53
C PHE A 101 -3.93 6.97 -11.56
N ALA A 102 -4.76 7.18 -10.53
CA ALA A 102 -4.96 6.25 -9.43
C ALA A 102 -3.62 5.86 -8.77
N ASP A 103 -3.39 4.59 -8.44
CA ASP A 103 -2.17 4.09 -7.80
C ASP A 103 -1.03 3.75 -8.78
N ARG A 104 -1.08 4.28 -10.01
CA ARG A 104 -0.07 4.00 -11.05
C ARG A 104 1.28 4.68 -10.85
N TRP A 105 1.43 5.57 -9.88
CA TRP A 105 2.72 6.17 -9.56
C TRP A 105 3.33 5.48 -8.35
N ALA A 106 4.58 5.05 -8.47
CA ALA A 106 5.37 4.51 -7.38
C ALA A 106 6.63 5.34 -7.13
N ILE A 107 7.11 5.33 -5.89
CA ILE A 107 8.41 5.85 -5.47
C ILE A 107 9.15 4.75 -4.70
N PRO A 108 10.50 4.79 -4.60
CA PRO A 108 11.23 3.92 -3.68
C PRO A 108 10.60 4.01 -2.28
N ALA A 109 10.44 2.87 -1.61
CA ALA A 109 9.84 2.88 -0.29
C ALA A 109 10.73 3.73 0.66
N PRO A 110 10.13 4.64 1.45
CA PRO A 110 10.87 5.37 2.48
C PRO A 110 11.65 4.42 3.39
N THR A 111 12.87 4.80 3.75
CA THR A 111 13.78 3.96 4.56
C THR A 111 13.15 3.51 5.88
N ASP A 112 12.30 4.34 6.48
CA ASP A 112 11.63 4.06 7.75
C ASP A 112 10.56 2.95 7.63
N LEU A 113 10.07 2.68 6.41
CA LEU A 113 9.16 1.57 6.12
C LEU A 113 9.88 0.25 5.84
N THR A 114 11.14 0.32 5.41
CA THR A 114 11.85 -0.84 4.84
C THR A 114 13.24 -0.97 5.43
N ASN A 115 13.33 -0.89 6.76
CA ASN A 115 14.56 -1.27 7.46
C ASN A 115 14.86 -2.75 7.15
N SER A 116 16.06 -3.03 6.64
CA SER A 116 16.46 -4.34 6.12
C SER A 116 16.43 -5.48 7.15
N ASN A 117 16.32 -5.16 8.44
CA ASN A 117 16.25 -6.13 9.53
C ASN A 117 14.86 -6.25 10.17
N ALA A 118 13.88 -5.45 9.73
CA ALA A 118 12.53 -5.51 10.26
C ALA A 118 11.79 -6.75 9.73
N ASP A 119 11.08 -7.45 10.62
CA ASP A 119 10.15 -8.48 10.15
C ASP A 119 8.91 -7.83 9.51
N LEU A 120 8.15 -8.63 8.75
CA LEU A 120 6.98 -8.12 8.03
C LEU A 120 5.87 -7.57 8.95
N TYR A 121 5.85 -8.00 10.22
CA TYR A 121 4.92 -7.47 11.21
C TYR A 121 5.29 -6.02 11.57
N THR A 122 6.56 -5.78 11.86
CA THR A 122 7.12 -4.46 12.14
C THR A 122 6.94 -3.53 10.93
N VAL A 123 7.12 -4.04 9.71
CA VAL A 123 6.86 -3.28 8.47
C VAL A 123 5.38 -2.88 8.36
N MET A 124 4.45 -3.76 8.73
CA MET A 124 3.02 -3.42 8.79
C MET A 124 2.77 -2.28 9.78
N GLU A 125 3.33 -2.34 10.99
CA GLU A 125 3.18 -1.27 12.00
C GLU A 125 3.72 0.07 11.48
N SER A 126 4.92 0.09 10.91
CA SER A 126 5.50 1.29 10.29
C SER A 126 4.62 1.85 9.16
N PHE A 127 4.03 0.97 8.33
CA PHE A 127 3.14 1.40 7.25
C PHE A 127 1.83 2.01 7.77
N LEU A 128 1.26 1.46 8.84
CA LEU A 128 0.08 2.03 9.50
C LEU A 128 0.39 3.43 10.06
N GLN A 129 1.54 3.58 10.73
CA GLN A 129 2.01 4.86 11.24
C GLN A 129 2.23 5.90 10.13
N TYR A 130 2.90 5.51 9.04
CA TYR A 130 3.05 6.35 7.84
C TYR A 130 1.70 6.81 7.28
N CYS A 131 0.67 5.96 7.38
CA CYS A 131 -0.69 6.29 7.00
C CYS A 131 -1.45 7.11 8.06
N ASN A 132 -0.79 7.67 9.07
CA ASN A 132 -1.36 8.46 10.16
C ASN A 132 -2.43 7.73 10.98
N VAL A 133 -2.23 6.44 11.22
CA VAL A 133 -3.01 5.66 12.20
C VAL A 133 -2.46 5.95 13.60
N GLN A 134 -3.36 6.14 14.57
CA GLN A 134 -3.06 6.15 16.00
C GLN A 134 -3.61 4.86 16.61
N GLU A 135 -2.83 4.23 17.47
CA GLU A 135 -3.28 3.17 18.38
C GLU A 135 -3.95 3.76 19.63
#